data_AF-A0A257V1L8-F1
#
_entry.id   AF-A0A257V1L8-F1
#
_cell.length_a   1.000
_cell.length_b   1.000
_cell.length_c   1.000
_cell.angle_alpha   90.00
_cell.angle_beta   90.00
_cell.angle_gamma   90.00
#
_symmetry.space_group_name_H-M   'P 1'
#
loop_
_entity.id
_entity.type
_entity.pdbx_description
1 polymer ?
#
loop_
_entity_poly.entity_id
_entity_poly.type
_entity_poly.pdbx_seq_one_letter_code
_entity_poly.pdbx_strand_id
1 'polypeptide(L)'
;MQLTIAGNLRGAAMADAAADGGIARAIVALSDGEALTTTRIGASTIRLAAHSIAGRINPNVAPPVLLAALLRVVGAAPAQAQSIADAIVAWRSPAASPTAQAALDAAYRAAGHAGGPNGEGFAAIGDLAGVMGMTPALFTAIAPHLSRFAPPLPVAAAADPVVLAALRLAGKIDLPGGAVEGPPIVEIAAVASGPGRARAARCAVVRLSPSNIETPYRILRWRPHACDQ
;
A
#
# COMPACT_ATOMS: atom_id res chain seq x y z
N MET A 1 23.31 21.52 30.11
CA MET A 1 22.95 20.22 29.50
C MET A 1 21.44 19.91 29.60
N GLN A 2 20.82 19.95 30.79
CA GLN A 2 19.39 19.58 30.95
C GLN A 2 18.39 20.51 30.22
N LEU A 3 18.64 21.83 30.18
CA LEU A 3 17.80 22.79 29.43
C LEU A 3 17.73 22.50 27.92
N THR A 4 18.83 22.03 27.34
CA THR A 4 18.91 21.70 25.90
C THR A 4 18.13 20.41 25.59
N ILE A 5 18.20 19.41 26.47
CA ILE A 5 17.45 18.15 26.33
C ILE A 5 15.94 18.42 26.42
N ALA A 6 15.50 19.20 27.41
CA ALA A 6 14.09 19.57 27.55
C ALA A 6 13.58 20.37 26.33
N GLY A 7 14.39 21.28 25.79
CA GLY A 7 14.06 22.01 24.56
C GLY A 7 13.91 21.11 23.34
N ASN A 8 14.81 20.14 23.16
CA ASN A 8 14.78 19.19 22.05
C ASN A 8 13.56 18.26 22.13
N LEU A 9 13.26 17.71 23.31
CA LEU A 9 12.09 16.85 23.51
C LEU A 9 10.78 17.60 23.25
N ARG A 10 10.68 18.84 23.73
CA ARG A 10 9.53 19.70 23.45
C ARG A 10 9.38 19.98 21.95
N GLY A 11 10.49 20.31 21.27
CA GLY A 11 10.47 20.55 19.82
C GLY A 11 10.03 19.32 19.04
N ALA A 12 10.52 18.14 19.38
CA ALA A 12 10.13 16.87 18.76
C ALA A 12 8.64 16.59 18.96
N ALA A 13 8.13 16.68 20.19
CA ALA A 13 6.71 16.48 20.49
C ALA A 13 5.80 17.47 19.74
N MET A 14 6.22 18.73 19.61
CA MET A 14 5.50 19.74 18.82
C MET A 14 5.49 19.41 17.32
N ALA A 15 6.59 18.91 16.77
CA ALA A 15 6.66 18.47 15.38
C ALA A 15 5.76 17.24 15.16
N ASP A 16 5.78 16.28 16.08
CA ASP A 16 4.92 15.08 16.02
C ASP A 16 3.43 15.44 16.00
N ALA A 17 2.98 16.26 16.96
CA ALA A 17 1.59 16.71 17.02
C ALA A 17 1.19 17.52 15.78
N ALA A 18 2.10 18.33 15.23
CA ALA A 18 1.86 19.06 13.99
C ALA A 18 1.76 18.13 12.77
N ALA A 19 2.53 17.05 12.71
CA ALA A 19 2.43 16.07 11.64
C ALA A 19 1.11 15.29 11.73
N ASP A 20 0.64 14.95 12.94
CA ASP A 20 -0.67 14.34 13.17
C ASP A 20 -1.81 15.26 12.69
N GLY A 21 -1.77 16.53 13.11
CA GLY A 21 -2.72 17.54 12.67
C GLY A 21 -2.65 17.82 11.16
N GLY A 22 -1.48 17.63 10.55
CA GLY A 22 -1.28 17.68 9.10
C GLY A 22 -2.12 16.64 8.36
N ILE A 23 -2.18 15.41 8.85
CA ILE A 23 -3.04 14.37 8.27
C ILE A 23 -4.52 14.78 8.38
N ALA A 24 -4.96 15.26 9.54
CA ALA A 24 -6.34 15.71 9.72
C ALA A 24 -6.71 16.85 8.75
N ARG A 25 -5.83 17.84 8.57
CA ARG A 25 -6.01 18.93 7.60
C ARG A 25 -6.09 18.42 6.17
N ALA A 26 -5.24 17.48 5.80
CA ALA A 26 -5.25 16.88 4.47
C ALA A 26 -6.54 16.11 4.19
N ILE A 27 -7.08 15.38 5.17
CA ILE A 27 -8.35 14.66 5.01
C ILE A 27 -9.50 15.63 4.72
N VAL A 28 -9.60 16.74 5.46
CA VAL A 28 -10.65 17.75 5.25
C VAL A 28 -10.51 18.37 3.86
N ALA A 29 -9.32 18.88 3.51
CA ALA A 29 -9.07 19.49 2.20
C ALA A 29 -9.42 18.54 1.05
N LEU A 30 -8.97 17.28 1.11
CA LEU A 30 -9.28 16.29 0.07
C LEU A 30 -10.77 15.91 0.02
N SER A 31 -11.48 15.95 1.15
CA SER A 31 -12.92 15.69 1.19
C SER A 31 -13.71 16.84 0.55
N ASP A 32 -13.22 18.07 0.68
CA ASP A 32 -13.80 19.28 0.09
C ASP A 32 -13.35 19.49 -1.37
N GLY A 33 -12.50 18.61 -1.91
CA GLY A 33 -11.95 18.73 -3.26
C GLY A 33 -10.89 19.82 -3.41
N GLU A 34 -10.33 20.28 -2.30
CA GLU A 34 -9.30 21.32 -2.26
C GLU A 34 -7.89 20.75 -2.49
N ALA A 35 -7.02 21.57 -3.08
CA ALA A 35 -5.62 21.23 -3.24
C ALA A 35 -4.88 21.23 -1.90
N LEU A 36 -4.00 20.25 -1.70
CA LEU A 36 -3.12 20.22 -0.53
C LEU A 36 -2.09 21.35 -0.61
N THR A 37 -2.10 22.23 0.39
CA THR A 37 -1.16 23.34 0.51
C THR A 37 -0.27 23.17 1.74
N THR A 38 0.92 23.79 1.70
CA THR A 38 1.76 23.90 2.90
C THR A 38 1.02 24.72 3.95
N THR A 39 0.91 24.20 5.17
CA THR A 39 0.18 24.86 6.25
C THR A 39 1.03 24.98 7.52
N ARG A 40 0.49 25.57 8.57
CA ARG A 40 1.16 25.75 9.86
C ARG A 40 0.26 25.31 11.01
N ILE A 41 0.84 24.57 11.96
CA ILE A 41 0.20 24.26 13.25
C ILE A 41 1.19 24.67 14.35
N GLY A 42 0.79 25.64 15.18
CA GLY A 42 1.67 26.25 16.16
C GLY A 42 2.92 26.85 15.49
N ALA A 43 4.10 26.45 15.98
CA ALA A 43 5.39 26.90 15.44
C ALA A 43 5.92 26.00 14.30
N SER A 44 5.18 24.96 13.89
CA SER A 44 5.62 23.98 12.90
C SER A 44 5.00 24.24 11.53
N THR A 45 5.83 24.27 10.49
CA THR A 45 5.38 24.29 9.08
C THR A 45 5.20 22.86 8.60
N ILE A 46 4.09 22.59 7.91
CA ILE A 46 3.70 21.24 7.49
C ILE A 46 3.61 21.20 5.97
N ARG A 47 4.41 20.34 5.36
CA ARG A 47 4.29 19.99 3.94
C ARG A 47 3.40 18.77 3.81
N LEU A 48 2.34 18.89 3.02
CA LEU A 48 1.38 17.84 2.75
C LEU A 48 1.58 17.31 1.33
N ALA A 49 1.35 16.02 1.14
CA ALA A 49 1.25 15.37 -0.15
C ALA A 49 0.22 14.24 -0.06
N ALA A 50 -0.45 13.94 -1.17
CA ALA A 50 -1.29 12.77 -1.28
C ALA A 50 -1.07 12.10 -2.62
N HIS A 51 -1.08 10.76 -2.60
CA HIS A 51 -0.95 9.93 -3.78
C HIS A 51 -2.14 8.99 -3.85
N SER A 52 -2.78 8.93 -5.01
CA SER A 52 -3.81 7.91 -5.26
C SER A 52 -3.15 6.54 -5.27
N ILE A 53 -3.69 5.61 -4.49
CA ILE A 53 -3.26 4.21 -4.57
C ILE A 53 -4.10 3.42 -5.59
N ALA A 54 -5.07 4.07 -6.25
CA ALA A 54 -5.98 3.43 -7.19
C ALA A 54 -5.26 2.86 -8.41
N GLY A 55 -4.10 3.39 -8.77
CA GLY A 55 -3.26 2.90 -9.86
C GLY A 55 -2.30 1.77 -9.49
N ARG A 56 -2.28 1.31 -8.23
CA ARG A 56 -1.43 0.21 -7.78
C ARG A 56 -2.14 -1.13 -7.90
N ILE A 57 -1.39 -2.24 -7.91
CA ILE A 57 -1.94 -3.59 -7.94
C ILE A 57 -2.13 -4.11 -6.51
N ASN A 58 -3.30 -4.66 -6.21
CA ASN A 58 -3.57 -5.28 -4.93
C ASN A 58 -3.37 -6.80 -4.98
N PRO A 59 -2.32 -7.37 -4.37
CA PRO A 59 -2.06 -8.81 -4.44
C PRO A 59 -3.17 -9.65 -3.79
N ASN A 60 -3.98 -9.08 -2.89
CA ASN A 60 -5.06 -9.78 -2.21
C ASN A 60 -6.34 -9.92 -3.05
N VAL A 61 -6.50 -9.15 -4.13
CA VAL A 61 -7.71 -9.19 -4.97
C VAL A 61 -7.44 -9.22 -6.47
N ALA A 62 -6.24 -8.86 -6.92
CA ALA A 62 -5.91 -8.73 -8.33
C ALA A 62 -6.06 -10.07 -9.09
N PRO A 63 -6.58 -10.04 -10.33
CA PRO A 63 -6.67 -11.23 -11.17
C PRO A 63 -5.30 -11.88 -11.42
N PRO A 64 -5.20 -13.22 -11.48
CA PRO A 64 -3.92 -13.93 -11.64
C PRO A 64 -3.15 -13.49 -12.89
N VAL A 65 -3.87 -13.24 -13.99
CA VAL A 65 -3.29 -12.76 -15.26
C VAL A 65 -2.57 -11.41 -15.11
N LEU A 66 -3.08 -10.53 -14.25
CA LEU A 66 -2.47 -9.22 -13.99
C LEU A 66 -1.21 -9.36 -13.12
N LEU A 67 -1.24 -10.25 -12.13
CA LEU A 67 -0.07 -10.56 -11.30
C LEU A 67 1.07 -11.15 -12.15
N ALA A 68 0.75 -12.12 -13.02
CA ALA A 68 1.71 -12.71 -13.94
C ALA A 68 2.26 -11.66 -14.93
N ALA A 69 1.41 -10.77 -15.43
CA ALA A 69 1.84 -9.68 -16.32
C ALA A 69 2.81 -8.71 -15.62
N LEU A 70 2.54 -8.32 -14.37
CA LEU A 70 3.44 -7.46 -13.58
C LEU A 70 4.82 -8.10 -13.44
N LEU A 71 4.87 -9.38 -13.06
CA LEU A 71 6.12 -10.12 -12.90
C LEU A 71 6.92 -10.21 -14.22
N ARG A 72 6.23 -10.40 -15.35
CA ARG A 72 6.88 -10.40 -16.68
C ARG A 72 7.45 -9.04 -17.04
N VAL A 73 6.73 -7.95 -16.74
CA VAL A 73 7.18 -6.58 -17.02
C VAL A 73 8.47 -6.27 -16.25
N VAL A 74 8.60 -6.77 -15.02
CA VAL A 74 9.84 -6.59 -14.22
C VAL A 74 10.94 -7.62 -14.52
N GLY A 75 10.75 -8.48 -15.53
CA GLY A 75 11.80 -9.36 -16.06
C GLY A 75 11.71 -10.84 -15.70
N ALA A 76 10.62 -11.31 -15.05
CA ALA A 76 10.44 -12.74 -14.83
C ALA A 76 10.11 -13.48 -16.15
N ALA A 77 10.66 -14.68 -16.31
CA ALA A 77 10.30 -15.56 -17.44
C ALA A 77 8.80 -15.93 -17.37
N PRO A 78 8.10 -16.15 -18.50
CA PRO A 78 6.65 -16.37 -18.50
C PRO A 78 6.17 -17.50 -17.57
N ALA A 79 6.86 -18.64 -17.55
CA ALA A 79 6.52 -19.76 -16.68
C ALA A 79 6.74 -19.41 -15.19
N GLN A 80 7.85 -18.76 -14.87
CA GLN A 80 8.15 -18.31 -13.50
C GLN A 80 7.11 -17.29 -13.02
N ALA A 81 6.76 -16.31 -13.87
CA ALA A 81 5.75 -15.32 -13.57
C ALA A 81 4.38 -15.94 -13.27
N GLN A 82 3.99 -16.96 -14.04
CA GLN A 82 2.76 -17.70 -13.79
C GLN A 82 2.82 -18.45 -12.47
N SER A 83 3.89 -19.21 -12.21
CA SER A 83 4.03 -19.96 -10.95
C SER A 83 4.02 -19.07 -9.72
N ILE A 84 4.67 -17.90 -9.77
CA ILE A 84 4.62 -16.94 -8.66
C ILE A 84 3.21 -16.34 -8.52
N ALA A 85 2.53 -16.00 -9.62
CA ALA A 85 1.16 -15.50 -9.56
C ALA A 85 0.19 -16.52 -8.95
N ASP A 86 0.32 -17.80 -9.30
CA ASP A 86 -0.46 -18.90 -8.72
C ASP A 86 -0.15 -19.05 -7.23
N ALA A 87 1.12 -18.93 -6.83
CA ALA A 87 1.53 -18.94 -5.44
C ALA A 87 0.91 -17.75 -4.66
N ILE A 88 0.92 -16.53 -5.20
CA ILE A 88 0.24 -15.36 -4.61
C ILE A 88 -1.27 -15.63 -4.41
N VAL A 89 -1.91 -16.30 -5.38
CA VAL A 89 -3.34 -16.67 -5.28
C VAL A 89 -3.57 -17.71 -4.20
N ALA A 90 -2.69 -18.70 -4.05
CA ALA A 90 -2.79 -19.68 -2.97
C ALA A 90 -2.74 -19.00 -1.59
N TRP A 91 -1.86 -18.00 -1.40
CA TRP A 91 -1.74 -17.27 -0.12
C TRP A 91 -3.03 -16.59 0.32
N ARG A 92 -3.82 -16.06 -0.62
CA ARG A 92 -5.06 -15.31 -0.34
C ARG A 92 -6.34 -16.13 -0.48
N SER A 93 -6.24 -17.41 -0.82
CA SER A 93 -7.40 -18.27 -1.08
C SER A 93 -7.40 -19.43 -0.10
N PRO A 94 -8.49 -19.64 0.67
CA PRO A 94 -8.63 -20.82 1.49
C PRO A 94 -8.48 -22.09 0.66
N ALA A 95 -7.74 -23.08 1.16
CA ALA A 95 -7.65 -24.37 0.51
C ALA A 95 -9.03 -25.04 0.44
N ALA A 96 -9.30 -25.76 -0.65
CA ALA A 96 -10.58 -26.43 -0.86
C ALA A 96 -10.85 -27.56 0.14
N SER A 97 -9.81 -28.10 0.78
CA SER A 97 -9.92 -29.15 1.79
C SER A 97 -8.67 -29.20 2.69
N PRO A 98 -8.74 -29.86 3.86
CA PRO A 98 -7.57 -30.09 4.71
C PRO A 98 -6.45 -30.86 3.99
N THR A 99 -6.78 -31.79 3.10
CA THR A 99 -5.79 -32.52 2.29
C THR A 99 -5.08 -31.60 1.31
N ALA A 100 -5.80 -30.68 0.68
CA ALA A 100 -5.20 -29.68 -0.20
C ALA A 100 -4.27 -28.73 0.58
N GLN A 101 -4.67 -28.31 1.79
CA GLN A 101 -3.81 -27.53 2.67
C GLN A 101 -2.51 -28.29 3.02
N ALA A 102 -2.63 -29.55 3.44
CA ALA A 102 -1.46 -30.37 3.79
C ALA A 102 -0.49 -30.54 2.60
N ALA A 103 -1.01 -30.63 1.38
CA ALA A 103 -0.20 -30.68 0.16
C ALA A 103 0.54 -29.35 -0.10
N LEU A 104 -0.12 -28.20 0.07
CA LEU A 104 0.51 -26.88 -0.03
C LEU A 104 1.61 -26.71 1.02
N ASP A 105 1.33 -27.06 2.28
CA ASP A 105 2.30 -26.97 3.37
C ASP A 105 3.52 -27.88 3.12
N ALA A 106 3.30 -29.08 2.59
CA ALA A 106 4.38 -29.99 2.20
C ALA A 106 5.23 -29.41 1.06
N ALA A 107 4.61 -28.80 0.05
CA ALA A 107 5.32 -28.16 -1.05
C ALA A 107 6.19 -26.98 -0.57
N TYR A 108 5.66 -26.13 0.32
CA TYR A 108 6.41 -25.00 0.88
C TYR A 108 7.59 -25.46 1.76
N ARG A 109 7.40 -26.48 2.60
CA ARG A 109 8.49 -27.08 3.39
C ARG A 109 9.57 -27.70 2.50
N ALA A 110 9.18 -28.42 1.44
CA ALA A 110 10.13 -29.00 0.49
C ALA A 110 10.95 -27.93 -0.24
N ALA A 111 10.37 -26.75 -0.46
CA ALA A 111 11.05 -25.59 -1.03
C ALA A 111 11.85 -24.76 0.01
N GLY A 112 11.92 -25.20 1.27
CA GLY A 112 12.70 -24.55 2.33
C GLY A 112 12.02 -23.33 2.97
N HIS A 113 10.72 -23.13 2.77
CA HIS A 113 9.98 -22.06 3.41
C HIS A 113 9.51 -22.47 4.82
N ALA A 114 9.67 -21.55 5.78
CA ALA A 114 9.25 -21.76 7.18
C ALA A 114 7.72 -21.70 7.38
N GLY A 115 7.00 -21.09 6.44
CA GLY A 115 5.55 -20.98 6.43
C GLY A 115 5.01 -21.04 5.00
N GLY A 116 3.70 -21.07 4.85
CA GLY A 116 3.05 -21.17 3.55
C GLY A 116 1.69 -20.48 3.52
N PRO A 117 0.94 -20.68 2.43
CA PRO A 117 -0.38 -20.14 2.22
C PRO A 117 -1.33 -20.45 3.38
N ASN A 118 -1.93 -19.41 3.97
CA ASN A 118 -2.92 -19.54 5.04
C ASN A 118 -4.34 -19.20 4.59
N GLY A 119 -4.52 -18.73 3.36
CA GLY A 119 -5.82 -18.33 2.81
C GLY A 119 -6.34 -16.99 3.33
N GLU A 120 -5.56 -16.25 4.12
CA GLU A 120 -5.94 -14.94 4.68
C GLU A 120 -5.37 -13.77 3.86
N GLY A 121 -4.47 -14.06 2.93
CA GLY A 121 -3.78 -13.06 2.12
C GLY A 121 -2.66 -12.37 2.91
N PHE A 122 -2.20 -11.24 2.36
CA PHE A 122 -1.05 -10.51 2.87
C PHE A 122 -1.49 -9.38 3.81
N ALA A 123 -1.00 -9.42 5.04
CA ALA A 123 -1.18 -8.34 6.02
C ALA A 123 -0.29 -7.14 5.68
N ALA A 124 0.93 -7.41 5.19
CA ALA A 124 1.87 -6.42 4.69
C ALA A 124 2.39 -6.82 3.30
N ILE A 125 2.77 -5.81 2.49
CA ILE A 125 3.40 -6.08 1.18
C ILE A 125 4.73 -6.84 1.35
N GLY A 126 5.45 -6.62 2.45
CA GLY A 126 6.69 -7.33 2.77
C GLY A 126 6.55 -8.86 2.85
N ASP A 127 5.36 -9.35 3.19
CA ASP A 127 5.08 -10.78 3.32
C ASP A 127 5.18 -11.51 1.97
N LEU A 128 5.06 -10.78 0.84
CA LEU A 128 5.25 -11.36 -0.50
C LEU A 128 6.66 -11.90 -0.72
N ALA A 129 7.66 -11.47 0.05
CA ALA A 129 9.00 -12.05 0.00
C ALA A 129 9.03 -13.53 0.40
N GLY A 130 8.02 -14.00 1.13
CA GLY A 130 7.85 -15.41 1.52
C GLY A 130 7.13 -16.28 0.49
N VAL A 131 6.67 -15.71 -0.63
CA VAL A 131 5.97 -16.46 -1.69
C VAL A 131 6.95 -17.36 -2.43
N MET A 132 6.57 -18.62 -2.65
CA MET A 132 7.41 -19.59 -3.37
C MET A 132 7.76 -19.07 -4.77
N GLY A 133 9.07 -19.10 -5.09
CA GLY A 133 9.60 -18.62 -6.37
C GLY A 133 9.86 -17.10 -6.42
N MET A 134 9.43 -16.32 -5.42
CA MET A 134 9.76 -14.90 -5.31
C MET A 134 11.24 -14.71 -4.97
N THR A 135 11.97 -13.99 -5.82
CA THR A 135 13.37 -13.62 -5.52
C THR A 135 13.43 -12.23 -4.91
N PRO A 136 14.49 -11.88 -4.15
CA PRO A 136 14.67 -10.53 -3.63
C PRO A 136 14.64 -9.46 -4.73
N ALA A 137 15.25 -9.75 -5.89
CA ALA A 137 15.26 -8.83 -7.02
C ALA A 137 13.85 -8.59 -7.59
N LEU A 138 13.06 -9.65 -7.78
CA LEU A 138 11.66 -9.52 -8.24
C LEU A 138 10.81 -8.79 -7.21
N PHE A 139 10.94 -9.14 -5.93
CA PHE A 139 10.21 -8.46 -4.85
C PHE A 139 10.52 -6.96 -4.82
N THR A 140 11.79 -6.58 -4.84
CA THR A 140 12.20 -5.16 -4.89
C THR A 140 11.65 -4.46 -6.12
N ALA A 141 11.59 -5.14 -7.27
CA ALA A 141 11.06 -4.56 -8.50
C ALA A 141 9.54 -4.37 -8.47
N ILE A 142 8.77 -5.30 -7.89
CA ILE A 142 7.30 -5.19 -7.86
C ILE A 142 6.77 -4.36 -6.68
N ALA A 143 7.44 -4.34 -5.53
CA ALA A 143 6.92 -3.77 -4.29
C ALA A 143 6.42 -2.30 -4.42
N PRO A 144 7.10 -1.38 -5.14
CA PRO A 144 6.63 -0.01 -5.33
C PRO A 144 5.28 0.09 -6.07
N HIS A 145 4.94 -0.94 -6.85
CA HIS A 145 3.74 -0.99 -7.69
C HIS A 145 2.54 -1.62 -6.97
N LEU A 146 2.72 -2.05 -5.72
CA LEU A 146 1.71 -2.78 -4.96
C LEU A 146 1.07 -1.92 -3.87
N SER A 147 -0.18 -2.22 -3.57
CA SER A 147 -0.85 -1.79 -2.34
C SER A 147 -1.99 -2.73 -1.98
N ARG A 148 -2.01 -3.22 -0.74
CA ARG A 148 -3.08 -4.10 -0.24
C ARG A 148 -4.46 -3.42 -0.15
N PHE A 149 -4.49 -2.11 -0.34
CA PHE A 149 -5.70 -1.28 -0.27
C PHE A 149 -6.16 -0.83 -1.65
N ALA A 150 -5.42 -1.14 -2.72
CA ALA A 150 -5.82 -0.79 -4.08
C ALA A 150 -7.07 -1.60 -4.52
N PRO A 151 -7.83 -1.11 -5.51
CA PRO A 151 -8.95 -1.84 -6.09
C PRO A 151 -8.50 -3.16 -6.76
N PRO A 152 -9.45 -4.08 -7.07
CA PRO A 152 -9.14 -5.30 -7.82
C PRO A 152 -8.47 -5.06 -9.18
N LEU A 153 -8.89 -4.01 -9.89
CA LEU A 153 -8.23 -3.55 -11.10
C LEU A 153 -7.69 -2.13 -10.90
N PRO A 154 -6.42 -1.88 -11.22
CA PRO A 154 -5.85 -0.54 -11.16
C PRO A 154 -6.56 0.44 -12.10
N VAL A 155 -6.77 1.67 -11.64
CA VAL A 155 -7.24 2.78 -12.45
C VAL A 155 -6.09 3.24 -13.35
N ALA A 156 -6.22 3.02 -14.66
CA ALA A 156 -5.15 3.31 -15.63
C ALA A 156 -4.65 4.76 -15.59
N ALA A 157 -5.53 5.74 -15.39
CA ALA A 157 -5.15 7.15 -15.31
C ALA A 157 -4.26 7.49 -14.08
N ALA A 158 -4.27 6.64 -13.05
CA ALA A 158 -3.47 6.80 -11.84
C ALA A 158 -2.29 5.81 -11.76
N ALA A 159 -2.15 4.91 -12.75
CA ALA A 159 -1.16 3.86 -12.76
C ALA A 159 0.21 4.38 -13.23
N ASP A 160 1.27 3.89 -12.62
CA ASP A 160 2.64 4.16 -13.06
C ASP A 160 2.96 3.39 -14.38
N PRO A 161 4.09 3.70 -15.05
CA PRO A 161 4.44 3.06 -16.32
C PRO A 161 4.53 1.53 -16.27
N VAL A 162 4.95 0.95 -15.13
CA VAL A 162 5.10 -0.50 -14.96
C VAL A 162 3.73 -1.15 -14.83
N VAL A 163 2.84 -0.60 -14.01
CA VAL A 163 1.46 -1.09 -13.89
C VAL A 163 0.70 -0.91 -15.20
N LEU A 164 0.90 0.19 -15.92
CA LEU A 164 0.33 0.40 -17.25
C LEU A 164 0.81 -0.63 -18.27
N ALA A 165 2.10 -1.00 -18.24
CA ALA A 165 2.63 -2.07 -19.08
C ALA A 165 2.03 -3.43 -18.70
N ALA A 166 1.85 -3.70 -17.41
CA ALA A 166 1.22 -4.94 -16.92
C ALA A 166 -0.25 -5.04 -17.36
N LEU A 167 -1.01 -3.95 -17.27
CA LEU A 167 -2.39 -3.88 -17.76
C LEU A 167 -2.47 -4.17 -19.26
N ARG A 168 -1.60 -3.55 -20.07
CA ARG A 168 -1.54 -3.80 -21.52
C ARG A 168 -1.20 -5.25 -21.84
N LEU A 169 -0.24 -5.83 -21.12
CA LEU A 169 0.19 -7.22 -21.32
C LEU A 169 -0.88 -8.22 -20.88
N ALA A 170 -1.60 -7.94 -19.80
CA ALA A 170 -2.70 -8.78 -19.33
C ALA A 170 -3.91 -8.75 -20.28
N GLY A 171 -4.05 -7.69 -21.07
CA GLY A 171 -5.14 -7.52 -22.03
C GLY A 171 -6.47 -7.23 -21.34
N LYS A 172 -7.57 -7.66 -21.97
CA LYS A 172 -8.91 -7.47 -21.41
C LYS A 172 -9.10 -8.40 -20.20
N ILE A 173 -9.47 -7.81 -19.07
CA ILE A 173 -9.76 -8.54 -17.83
C ILE A 173 -11.23 -8.34 -17.48
N ASP A 174 -12.01 -9.41 -17.51
CA ASP A 174 -13.41 -9.40 -17.09
C ASP A 174 -13.50 -9.78 -15.60
N LEU A 175 -13.95 -8.86 -14.76
CA LEU A 175 -14.19 -9.12 -13.34
C LEU A 175 -15.59 -9.73 -13.12
N PRO A 176 -15.72 -10.81 -12.34
CA PRO A 176 -17.02 -11.29 -11.88
C PRO A 176 -17.73 -10.18 -11.09
N GLY A 177 -18.94 -9.80 -11.53
CA GLY A 177 -19.74 -8.74 -10.88
C GLY A 177 -19.45 -7.31 -11.36
N GLY A 178 -18.52 -7.12 -12.31
CA GLY A 178 -18.16 -5.81 -12.85
C GLY A 178 -17.22 -4.99 -11.96
N ALA A 179 -16.67 -3.91 -12.51
CA ALA A 179 -15.85 -2.96 -11.77
C ALA A 179 -16.76 -1.85 -11.21
N VAL A 180 -17.09 -1.92 -9.92
CA VAL A 180 -17.69 -0.78 -9.21
C VAL A 180 -16.57 0.07 -8.66
N GLU A 181 -16.51 1.34 -9.06
CA GLU A 181 -15.53 2.29 -8.54
C GLU A 181 -15.86 2.58 -7.07
N GLY A 182 -15.00 2.12 -6.17
CA GLY A 182 -15.16 2.32 -4.73
C GLY A 182 -14.82 3.76 -4.32
N PRO A 183 -15.08 4.12 -3.05
CA PRO A 183 -14.67 5.41 -2.52
C PRO A 183 -13.15 5.59 -2.65
N PRO A 184 -12.66 6.79 -3.01
CA PRO A 184 -11.24 6.99 -3.28
C PRO A 184 -10.39 6.67 -2.06
N ILE A 185 -9.29 5.95 -2.28
CA ILE A 185 -8.30 5.65 -1.26
C ILE A 185 -7.02 6.38 -1.62
N VAL A 186 -6.50 7.15 -0.67
CA VAL A 186 -5.32 8.00 -0.82
C VAL A 186 -4.30 7.65 0.26
N GLU A 187 -3.03 7.67 -0.11
CA GLU A 187 -1.93 7.70 0.86
C GLU A 187 -1.52 9.17 1.07
N ILE A 188 -1.65 9.64 2.30
CA ILE A 188 -1.37 11.02 2.72
C ILE A 188 -0.05 11.02 3.49
N ALA A 189 0.87 11.90 3.08
CA ALA A 189 2.11 12.19 3.78
C ALA A 189 2.05 13.61 4.37
N ALA A 190 2.35 13.72 5.67
CA ALA A 190 2.53 15.00 6.36
C ALA A 190 3.92 15.08 6.94
N VAL A 191 4.69 16.13 6.61
CA VAL A 191 6.02 16.37 7.16
C VAL A 191 6.02 17.71 7.88
N ALA A 192 6.15 17.68 9.20
CA ALA A 192 6.26 18.86 10.04
C ALA A 192 7.73 19.23 10.28
N SER A 193 8.05 20.52 10.15
CA SER A 193 9.34 21.12 10.50
C SER A 193 9.12 22.26 11.47
N GLY A 194 9.69 22.14 12.67
CA GLY A 194 9.51 23.08 13.78
C GLY A 194 10.83 23.70 14.27
N PRO A 195 10.76 24.50 15.35
CA PRO A 195 11.93 25.14 15.96
C PRO A 195 13.02 24.13 16.36
N GLY A 196 14.28 24.57 16.41
CA GLY A 196 15.39 23.73 16.84
C GLY A 196 15.70 22.55 15.89
N ARG A 197 15.32 22.66 14.61
CA ARG A 197 15.43 21.61 13.58
C ARG A 197 14.60 20.36 13.89
N ALA A 198 13.61 20.47 14.78
CA ALA A 198 12.68 19.38 15.03
C ALA A 198 11.91 19.03 13.74
N ARG A 199 11.85 17.74 13.42
CA ARG A 199 11.16 17.25 12.23
C ARG A 199 10.43 15.97 12.58
N ALA A 200 9.19 15.86 12.12
CA ALA A 200 8.39 14.65 12.23
C ALA A 200 7.68 14.38 10.91
N ALA A 201 7.36 13.12 10.67
CA ALA A 201 6.60 12.69 9.52
C ALA A 201 5.47 11.75 9.95
N ARG A 202 4.35 11.81 9.22
CA ARG A 202 3.23 10.89 9.33
C ARG A 202 2.80 10.42 7.96
N CYS A 203 2.38 9.16 7.93
CA CYS A 203 1.79 8.55 6.76
C CYS A 203 0.48 7.87 7.14
N ALA A 204 -0.58 8.16 6.39
CA ALA A 204 -1.87 7.53 6.57
C ALA A 204 -2.45 7.07 5.23
N VAL A 205 -3.00 5.86 5.19
CA VAL A 205 -3.85 5.42 4.09
C VAL A 205 -5.29 5.65 4.51
N VAL A 206 -6.01 6.46 3.74
CA VAL A 206 -7.35 6.93 4.09
C VAL A 206 -8.30 6.62 2.94
N ARG A 207 -9.43 5.99 3.27
CA ARG A 207 -10.58 5.91 2.36
C ARG A 207 -11.48 7.12 2.61
N LEU A 208 -11.66 7.95 1.60
CA LEU A 208 -12.53 9.12 1.65
C LEU A 208 -13.92 8.73 1.14
N SER A 209 -14.95 9.22 1.81
CA SER A 209 -16.37 8.98 1.52
C SER A 209 -17.15 10.28 1.68
N PRO A 210 -16.86 11.35 0.92
CA PRO A 210 -17.38 12.70 1.19
C PRO A 210 -18.91 12.79 1.11
N SER A 211 -19.57 11.88 0.40
CA SER A 211 -21.03 11.78 0.34
C SER A 211 -21.68 11.16 1.58
N ASN A 212 -20.90 10.54 2.48
CA ASN A 212 -21.40 9.95 3.72
C ASN A 212 -21.10 10.89 4.90
N ILE A 213 -22.14 11.56 5.39
CA ILE A 213 -22.01 12.53 6.49
C ILE A 213 -21.66 11.90 7.85
N GLU A 214 -22.00 10.63 8.08
CA GLU A 214 -21.72 9.94 9.34
C GLU A 214 -20.29 9.41 9.40
N THR A 215 -19.79 8.94 8.26
CA THR A 215 -18.45 8.37 8.10
C THR A 215 -17.76 8.94 6.87
N PRO A 216 -17.42 10.25 6.88
CA PRO A 216 -16.87 10.95 5.72
C PRO A 216 -15.49 10.42 5.31
N TYR A 217 -14.80 9.71 6.20
CA TYR A 217 -13.58 8.98 5.90
C TYR A 217 -13.35 7.81 6.85
N ARG A 218 -12.42 6.92 6.49
CA ARG A 218 -11.87 5.88 7.36
C ARG A 218 -10.36 5.78 7.18
N ILE A 219 -9.62 5.87 8.28
CA ILE A 219 -8.17 5.59 8.28
C ILE A 219 -7.98 4.06 8.21
N LEU A 220 -7.37 3.58 7.13
CA LEU A 220 -7.08 2.16 6.89
C LEU A 220 -5.72 1.74 7.45
N ARG A 221 -4.78 2.68 7.50
CA ARG A 221 -3.44 2.49 8.08
C ARG A 221 -2.91 3.81 8.60
N TRP A 222 -2.24 3.76 9.75
CA TRP A 222 -1.53 4.88 10.36
C TRP A 222 -0.08 4.50 10.64
N ARG A 223 0.86 5.39 10.33
CA ARG A 223 2.29 5.17 10.57
C ARG A 223 2.95 6.42 11.19
N PRO A 224 3.76 6.25 12.24
CA PRO A 224 4.45 7.36 12.91
C PRO A 224 5.70 7.85 12.17
N HIS A 225 5.87 7.47 10.90
CA HIS A 225 7.01 7.82 10.05
C HIS A 225 6.55 8.19 8.63
N ALA A 226 7.49 8.56 7.76
CA ALA A 226 7.20 8.90 6.37
C ALA A 226 6.56 7.73 5.61
N CYS A 227 5.86 8.02 4.51
CA CYS A 227 5.39 6.96 3.61
C CYS A 227 6.59 6.23 2.98
N ASP A 228 6.41 4.95 2.67
CA ASP A 228 7.40 4.16 1.95
C ASP A 228 7.36 4.69 0.51
N GLN A 229 8.50 5.21 0.01
CA GLN A 229 8.62 5.65 -1.37
C GLN A 229 8.81 4.46 -2.30
#